data_AF-A0A9J7M0Y9-F1
#
_entry.id   AF-A0A9J7M0Y9-F1
#
_cell.length_a   1.000
_cell.length_b   1.000
_cell.length_c   1.000
_cell.angle_alpha   90.00
_cell.angle_beta   90.00
_cell.angle_gamma   90.00
#
_symmetry.space_group_name_H-M   'P 1'
#
loop_
_entity.id
_entity.type
_entity.pdbx_description
1 polymer ?
#
loop_
_entity_poly.entity_id
_entity_poly.type
_entity_poly.pdbx_seq_one_letter_code
_entity_poly.pdbx_strand_id
1 'polypeptide(L)'
;MAAFIPSPYSWDVIIYNIVAPVIQCAIGITGLIGNGLIIYVIIKYSTMKTVPNMYVLNLAVSDFLYCLTFPIWAADYILRVWIFGRAMCKIVRSIFNVNTFASIYFLTVMSIERYYAILHTVRNMQNRSLKKAKIIGGCVWTVALVCSLPYIVFAETDYLGGVPVCMFKWPANVQNEDWWRGANAVYLTALAFFIPLCIMVPNYVLIYRRLQNTDVVPPESRRALRSRHRVTRMVIVVVVIFVICWLPLHVGNIIRFVFGFKVNATVWYFLNVIADVNSCVNPFLYALLGQNFRATLKRTLCGSSCCPDSFRQ
;
A
#
# COMPACT_ATOMS: atom_id res chain seq x y z
N MET A 1 -33.51 1.23 -34.68
CA MET A 1 -32.40 0.54 -34.00
C MET A 1 -32.76 0.46 -32.53
N ALA A 2 -33.16 -0.72 -32.05
CA ALA A 2 -33.52 -0.91 -30.66
C ALA A 2 -32.27 -0.74 -29.79
N ALA A 3 -32.32 0.17 -28.81
CA ALA A 3 -31.29 0.28 -27.79
C ALA A 3 -31.21 -1.05 -27.05
N PHE A 4 -30.05 -1.69 -27.07
CA PHE A 4 -29.78 -2.91 -26.31
C PHE A 4 -29.79 -2.54 -24.83
N ILE A 5 -30.95 -2.62 -24.18
CA ILE A 5 -31.08 -2.50 -22.73
C ILE A 5 -30.48 -3.78 -22.16
N PRO A 6 -29.33 -3.74 -21.47
CA PRO A 6 -28.73 -4.94 -20.90
C PRO A 6 -29.73 -5.59 -19.94
N SER A 7 -29.90 -6.91 -20.02
CA SER A 7 -30.71 -7.64 -19.05
C SER A 7 -30.25 -7.27 -17.62
N PRO A 8 -31.18 -6.98 -16.68
CA PRO A 8 -30.86 -6.66 -15.30
C PRO A 8 -30.13 -7.81 -14.56
N TYR A 9 -30.04 -8.99 -15.18
CA TYR A 9 -29.35 -10.18 -14.67
C TYR A 9 -28.05 -10.53 -15.43
N SER A 10 -27.56 -9.65 -16.30
CA SER A 10 -26.23 -9.86 -16.89
C SER A 10 -25.16 -9.84 -15.80
N TRP A 11 -24.20 -10.77 -15.88
CA TRP A 11 -23.13 -10.91 -14.88
C TRP A 11 -22.38 -9.60 -14.62
N ASP A 12 -22.22 -8.77 -15.64
CA ASP A 12 -21.59 -7.45 -15.52
C ASP A 12 -22.41 -6.51 -14.61
N VAL A 13 -23.74 -6.53 -14.69
CA VAL A 13 -24.61 -5.71 -13.82
C VAL A 13 -24.47 -6.12 -12.36
N ILE A 14 -24.45 -7.41 -12.07
CA ILE A 14 -24.28 -7.94 -10.70
C ILE A 14 -22.88 -7.58 -10.17
N ILE A 15 -21.85 -7.77 -10.98
CA ILE A 15 -20.46 -7.48 -10.58
C ILE A 15 -20.30 -5.99 -10.25
N TYR A 16 -20.74 -5.10 -11.12
CA TYR A 16 -20.51 -3.66 -10.92
C TYR A 16 -21.47 -3.02 -9.90
N ASN A 17 -22.72 -3.49 -9.76
CA ASN A 17 -23.70 -2.85 -8.86
C ASN A 17 -23.72 -3.44 -7.45
N ILE A 18 -23.25 -4.68 -7.27
CA ILE A 18 -23.33 -5.39 -5.98
C ILE A 18 -21.93 -5.77 -5.51
N VAL A 19 -21.21 -6.57 -6.30
CA VAL A 19 -19.92 -7.12 -5.88
C VAL A 19 -18.89 -6.02 -5.67
N ALA A 20 -18.80 -5.07 -6.60
CA ALA A 20 -17.80 -4.02 -6.54
C ALA A 20 -17.97 -3.08 -5.33
N PRO A 21 -19.16 -2.50 -5.08
CA PRO A 21 -19.37 -1.66 -3.89
C PRO A 21 -19.14 -2.41 -2.58
N VAL A 22 -19.57 -3.67 -2.48
CA VAL A 22 -19.37 -4.49 -1.27
C VAL A 22 -17.87 -4.69 -0.99
N ILE A 23 -17.09 -5.03 -2.02
CA ILE A 23 -15.63 -5.18 -1.89
C ILE A 23 -14.99 -3.84 -1.51
N GLN A 24 -15.36 -2.74 -2.15
CA GLN A 24 -14.79 -1.43 -1.83
C GLN A 24 -15.12 -0.99 -0.40
N CYS A 25 -16.35 -1.20 0.06
CA CYS A 25 -16.71 -0.96 1.45
C CYS A 25 -15.93 -1.84 2.42
N ALA A 26 -15.74 -3.13 2.10
CA ALA A 26 -14.97 -4.04 2.94
C ALA A 26 -13.49 -3.62 3.05
N ILE A 27 -12.84 -3.28 1.93
CA ILE A 27 -11.46 -2.79 1.92
C ILE A 27 -11.35 -1.47 2.70
N GLY A 28 -12.27 -0.52 2.44
CA GLY A 28 -12.32 0.75 3.15
C GLY A 28 -12.47 0.58 4.67
N ILE A 29 -13.45 -0.19 5.12
CA ILE A 29 -13.71 -0.40 6.57
C ILE A 29 -12.52 -1.09 7.24
N THR A 30 -12.04 -2.19 6.66
CA THR A 30 -10.92 -2.97 7.24
C THR A 30 -9.64 -2.14 7.29
N GLY A 31 -9.35 -1.39 6.23
CA GLY A 31 -8.20 -0.50 6.15
C GLY A 31 -8.29 0.68 7.11
N LEU A 32 -9.46 1.32 7.26
CA LEU A 32 -9.65 2.43 8.20
C LEU A 32 -9.48 1.97 9.66
N ILE A 33 -10.11 0.86 10.04
CA ILE A 33 -10.01 0.32 11.41
C ILE A 33 -8.57 -0.13 11.68
N GLY A 34 -8.00 -0.95 10.79
CA GLY A 34 -6.69 -1.55 10.99
C GLY A 34 -5.56 -0.52 11.01
N ASN A 35 -5.51 0.37 10.01
CA ASN A 35 -4.47 1.39 9.94
C ASN A 35 -4.68 2.49 10.99
N GLY A 36 -5.94 2.86 11.28
CA GLY A 36 -6.27 3.79 12.36
C GLY A 36 -5.78 3.30 13.73
N LEU A 37 -5.93 2.00 14.00
CA LEU A 37 -5.43 1.36 15.21
C LEU A 37 -3.89 1.38 15.29
N ILE A 38 -3.18 1.13 14.18
CA ILE A 38 -1.72 1.26 14.14
C ILE A 38 -1.29 2.68 14.48
N ILE A 39 -1.90 3.66 13.82
CA ILE A 39 -1.62 5.09 14.03
C ILE A 39 -1.83 5.42 15.51
N TYR A 40 -2.98 5.05 16.07
CA TYR A 40 -3.33 5.27 17.47
C TYR A 40 -2.30 4.67 18.43
N VAL A 41 -1.97 3.39 18.27
CA VAL A 41 -1.03 2.67 19.16
C VAL A 41 0.36 3.29 19.13
N ILE A 42 0.88 3.64 17.94
CA ILE A 42 2.24 4.20 17.83
C ILE A 42 2.32 5.62 18.40
N ILE A 43 1.27 6.44 18.20
CA ILE A 43 1.23 7.81 18.74
C ILE A 43 1.09 7.80 20.26
N LYS A 44 0.18 6.97 20.79
CA LYS A 44 -0.16 6.89 22.22
C LYS A 44 0.99 6.34 23.07
N TYR A 45 1.60 5.23 22.66
CA TYR A 45 2.57 4.53 23.51
C TYR A 45 4.01 4.96 23.14
N SER A 46 4.70 5.65 24.07
CA SER A 46 6.09 6.10 23.88
C SER A 46 7.06 4.95 23.58
N THR A 47 6.84 3.78 24.18
CA THR A 47 7.60 2.54 23.94
C THR A 47 7.52 2.04 22.50
N MET A 48 6.49 2.46 21.75
CA MET A 48 6.32 2.13 20.34
C MET A 48 7.02 3.12 19.41
N LYS A 49 7.58 4.23 19.90
CA LYS A 49 8.25 5.25 19.08
C LYS A 49 9.69 4.84 18.76
N THR A 50 9.83 3.86 17.87
CA THR A 50 11.12 3.36 17.36
C THR A 50 11.27 3.71 15.88
N VAL A 51 12.51 3.78 15.36
CA VAL A 51 12.77 4.08 13.93
C VAL A 51 11.94 3.21 12.98
N PRO A 52 11.90 1.87 13.12
CA PRO A 52 11.06 1.05 12.24
C PRO A 52 9.57 1.33 12.38
N ASN A 53 9.09 1.60 13.60
CA ASN A 53 7.68 1.92 13.82
C ASN A 53 7.31 3.31 13.26
N MET A 54 8.26 4.23 13.09
CA MET A 54 7.99 5.48 12.38
C MET A 54 7.69 5.23 10.90
N TYR A 55 8.37 4.30 10.24
CA TYR A 55 8.04 3.93 8.86
C TYR A 55 6.71 3.18 8.77
N VAL A 56 6.43 2.28 9.72
CA VAL A 56 5.11 1.62 9.84
C VAL A 56 3.99 2.64 10.06
N LEU A 57 4.23 3.67 10.87
CA LEU A 57 3.27 4.76 11.08
C LEU A 57 2.98 5.51 9.78
N ASN A 58 4.00 5.88 9.01
CA ASN A 58 3.79 6.59 7.76
C ASN A 58 3.11 5.73 6.69
N LEU A 59 3.44 4.43 6.63
CA LEU A 59 2.73 3.45 5.80
C LEU A 59 1.25 3.35 6.20
N ALA A 60 0.96 3.28 7.50
CA ALA A 60 -0.42 3.26 7.98
C ALA A 60 -1.15 4.57 7.67
N VAL A 61 -0.47 5.72 7.69
CA VAL A 61 -1.05 7.02 7.29
C VAL A 61 -1.37 7.02 5.79
N SER A 62 -0.46 6.58 4.91
CA SER A 62 -0.74 6.52 3.47
C SER A 62 -1.91 5.58 3.18
N ASP A 63 -1.95 4.41 3.80
CA ASP A 63 -3.01 3.43 3.62
C ASP A 63 -4.35 3.94 4.18
N PHE A 64 -4.37 4.55 5.36
CA PHE A 64 -5.57 5.15 5.95
C PHE A 64 -6.16 6.25 5.06
N LEU A 65 -5.33 7.16 4.54
CA LEU A 65 -5.77 8.23 3.64
C LEU A 65 -6.39 7.67 2.37
N TYR A 66 -5.82 6.60 1.81
CA TYR A 66 -6.40 5.93 0.65
C TYR A 66 -7.72 5.23 0.98
N CYS A 67 -7.81 4.58 2.14
CA CYS A 67 -9.03 3.91 2.59
C CYS A 67 -10.23 4.89 2.77
N LEU A 68 -9.97 6.17 3.07
CA LEU A 68 -11.01 7.20 3.12
C LEU A 68 -11.70 7.46 1.77
N THR A 69 -11.06 7.09 0.65
CA THR A 69 -11.63 7.31 -0.70
C THR A 69 -12.61 6.22 -1.14
N PHE A 70 -12.61 5.06 -0.48
CA PHE A 70 -13.40 3.90 -0.91
C PHE A 70 -14.92 4.11 -0.88
N PRO A 71 -15.52 4.86 0.07
CA PRO A 71 -16.94 5.19 0.00
C PRO A 71 -17.32 5.96 -1.27
N ILE A 72 -16.42 6.82 -1.76
CA ILE A 72 -16.62 7.59 -3.00
C ILE A 72 -16.58 6.65 -4.20
N TRP A 73 -15.61 5.72 -4.24
CA TRP A 73 -15.55 4.71 -5.29
C TRP A 73 -16.73 3.74 -5.27
N ALA A 74 -17.20 3.35 -4.09
CA ALA A 74 -18.40 2.53 -3.95
C ALA A 74 -19.64 3.26 -4.50
N ALA A 75 -19.79 4.54 -4.20
CA ALA A 75 -20.87 5.35 -4.75
C ALA A 75 -20.77 5.51 -6.28
N ASP A 76 -19.56 5.70 -6.83
CA ASP A 76 -19.34 5.75 -8.29
C ASP A 76 -19.78 4.44 -8.97
N TYR A 77 -19.46 3.28 -8.39
CA TYR A 77 -19.92 1.98 -8.90
C TYR A 77 -21.44 1.81 -8.83
N ILE A 78 -22.07 2.20 -7.71
CA ILE A 78 -23.53 2.09 -7.52
C ILE A 78 -24.28 3.00 -8.50
N LEU A 79 -23.84 4.26 -8.59
CA LEU A 79 -24.52 5.29 -9.36
C LEU A 79 -24.23 5.19 -10.86
N ARG A 80 -23.13 4.53 -11.25
CA ARG A 80 -22.62 4.47 -12.64
C ARG A 80 -22.36 5.86 -13.24
N VAL A 81 -22.22 6.88 -12.40
CA VAL A 81 -22.01 8.27 -12.80
C VAL A 81 -21.17 9.00 -11.76
N TRP A 82 -20.19 9.78 -12.24
CA TRP A 82 -19.34 10.57 -11.38
C TRP A 82 -20.02 11.88 -10.97
N ILE A 83 -20.60 11.91 -9.78
CA ILE A 83 -21.35 13.08 -9.25
C ILE A 83 -20.49 14.06 -8.44
N PHE A 84 -19.27 13.67 -8.05
CA PHE A 84 -18.47 14.43 -7.08
C PHE A 84 -17.68 15.61 -7.68
N GLY A 85 -17.80 15.80 -9.00
CA GLY A 85 -17.16 16.88 -9.73
C GLY A 85 -15.64 16.76 -9.87
N ARG A 86 -15.07 17.77 -10.53
CA ARG A 86 -13.65 17.82 -10.93
C ARG A 86 -12.68 17.76 -9.75
N ALA A 87 -12.93 18.57 -8.72
CA ALA A 87 -12.03 18.68 -7.57
C ALA A 87 -11.87 17.33 -6.86
N MET A 88 -12.99 16.62 -6.63
CA MET A 88 -12.94 15.32 -5.98
C MET A 88 -12.24 14.28 -6.86
N CYS A 89 -12.42 14.30 -8.18
CA CYS A 89 -11.76 13.37 -9.09
C CYS A 89 -10.23 13.49 -8.99
N LYS A 90 -9.74 14.74 -8.97
CA LYS A 90 -8.33 15.03 -8.71
C LYS A 90 -7.88 14.51 -7.35
N ILE A 91 -8.64 14.78 -6.28
CA ILE A 91 -8.29 14.35 -4.92
C ILE A 91 -8.18 12.83 -4.83
N VAL A 92 -9.21 12.07 -5.22
CA VAL A 92 -9.23 10.62 -5.03
C VAL A 92 -8.19 9.90 -5.88
N ARG A 93 -7.98 10.34 -7.14
CA ARG A 93 -6.93 9.77 -8.00
C ARG A 93 -5.54 10.15 -7.53
N SER A 94 -5.37 11.35 -6.98
CA SER A 94 -4.07 11.75 -6.39
C SER A 94 -3.76 10.94 -5.16
N ILE A 95 -4.72 10.77 -4.24
CA ILE A 95 -4.54 9.96 -3.03
C ILE A 95 -4.15 8.52 -3.38
N PHE A 96 -4.80 7.90 -4.37
CA PHE A 96 -4.43 6.56 -4.85
C PHE A 96 -2.96 6.47 -5.29
N ASN A 97 -2.50 7.42 -6.12
CA ASN A 97 -1.13 7.38 -6.64
C ASN A 97 -0.10 7.75 -5.57
N VAL A 98 -0.41 8.71 -4.70
CA VAL A 98 0.45 9.06 -3.57
C VAL A 98 0.58 7.86 -2.62
N ASN A 99 -0.52 7.15 -2.34
CA ASN A 99 -0.48 5.90 -1.56
C ASN A 99 0.40 4.85 -2.25
N THR A 100 0.19 4.62 -3.54
CA THR A 100 0.97 3.66 -4.34
C THR A 100 2.48 3.88 -4.14
N PHE A 101 2.96 5.10 -4.37
CA PHE A 101 4.38 5.43 -4.23
C PHE A 101 4.86 5.48 -2.78
N ALA A 102 4.10 6.13 -1.88
CA ALA A 102 4.49 6.24 -0.48
C ALA A 102 4.61 4.85 0.17
N SER A 103 3.61 4.00 -0.01
CA SER A 103 3.58 2.67 0.60
C SER A 103 4.76 1.82 0.13
N ILE A 104 5.07 1.76 -1.17
CA ILE A 104 6.22 0.99 -1.65
C ILE A 104 7.58 1.58 -1.24
N TYR A 105 7.71 2.91 -1.22
CA TYR A 105 8.96 3.54 -0.79
C TYR A 105 9.19 3.37 0.72
N PHE A 106 8.14 3.40 1.54
CA PHE A 106 8.26 3.05 2.97
C PHE A 106 8.64 1.59 3.17
N LEU A 107 8.09 0.64 2.40
CA LEU A 107 8.52 -0.75 2.43
C LEU A 107 9.99 -0.92 2.01
N THR A 108 10.44 -0.17 1.01
CA THR A 108 11.82 -0.17 0.54
C THR A 108 12.77 0.35 1.61
N VAL A 109 12.46 1.50 2.23
CA VAL A 109 13.23 2.05 3.36
C VAL A 109 13.24 1.07 4.52
N MET A 110 12.11 0.42 4.83
CA MET A 110 12.05 -0.61 5.85
C MET A 110 12.97 -1.79 5.52
N SER A 111 13.07 -2.24 4.26
CA SER A 111 14.01 -3.27 3.83
C SER A 111 15.46 -2.86 4.10
N ILE A 112 15.84 -1.65 3.70
CA ILE A 112 17.19 -1.08 3.91
C ILE A 112 17.51 -0.99 5.42
N GLU A 113 16.56 -0.52 6.22
CA GLU A 113 16.71 -0.39 7.67
C GLU A 113 16.88 -1.74 8.37
N ARG A 114 16.32 -2.82 7.80
CA ARG A 114 16.52 -4.19 8.28
C ARG A 114 17.86 -4.75 7.85
N TYR A 115 18.26 -4.51 6.61
CA TYR A 115 19.58 -4.84 6.11
C TYR A 115 20.66 -4.29 7.05
N TYR A 116 20.64 -2.98 7.33
CA TYR A 116 21.60 -2.36 8.24
C TYR A 116 21.49 -2.85 9.68
N ALA A 117 20.28 -3.21 10.18
CA ALA A 117 20.10 -3.73 11.54
C ALA A 117 20.77 -5.09 11.77
N ILE A 118 20.90 -5.90 10.72
CA ILE A 118 21.29 -7.31 10.82
C ILE A 118 22.74 -7.50 10.39
N LEU A 119 23.16 -6.82 9.32
CA LEU A 119 24.47 -7.01 8.73
C LEU A 119 25.56 -6.11 9.31
N HIS A 120 25.21 -4.93 9.85
CA HIS A 120 26.18 -4.02 10.46
C HIS A 120 26.05 -4.00 11.99
N THR A 121 27.20 -4.05 12.70
CA THR A 121 27.31 -4.12 14.16
C THR A 121 26.97 -2.79 14.86
N VAL A 122 26.78 -2.88 16.19
CA VAL A 122 26.25 -1.87 17.13
C VAL A 122 26.79 -0.44 16.96
N ARG A 123 27.97 -0.22 16.37
CA ARG A 123 28.54 1.11 16.12
C ARG A 123 27.70 1.97 15.15
N ASN A 124 26.88 1.36 14.29
CA ASN A 124 25.90 2.07 13.44
C ASN A 124 24.54 2.32 14.13
N MET A 125 24.30 1.76 15.32
CA MET A 125 23.06 2.03 16.08
C MET A 125 23.01 3.48 16.60
N GLN A 126 24.17 4.09 16.91
CA GLN A 126 24.28 5.53 17.22
C GLN A 126 23.86 6.43 16.06
N ASN A 127 23.88 5.92 14.82
CA ASN A 127 23.47 6.67 13.65
C ASN A 127 21.95 6.60 13.39
N ARG A 128 21.20 5.77 14.13
CA ARG A 128 19.74 5.58 14.00
C ARG A 128 19.00 6.42 15.03
N SER A 129 18.57 7.61 14.64
CA SER A 129 17.78 8.49 15.49
C SER A 129 16.37 8.68 14.92
N LEU A 130 15.41 8.92 15.82
CA LEU A 130 14.03 9.27 15.42
C LEU A 130 14.01 10.56 14.57
N LYS A 131 14.94 11.49 14.80
CA LYS A 131 15.07 12.71 13.99
C LYS A 131 15.39 12.36 12.53
N LYS A 132 16.35 11.46 12.29
CA LYS A 132 16.68 11.01 10.93
C LYS A 132 15.55 10.23 10.28
N ALA A 133 14.87 9.36 11.02
CA ALA A 133 13.72 8.62 10.50
C ALA A 133 12.59 9.54 10.05
N LYS A 134 12.34 10.64 10.78
CA LYS A 134 11.38 11.68 10.39
C LYS A 134 11.82 12.43 9.13
N ILE A 135 13.11 12.77 9.02
CA ILE A 135 13.66 13.41 7.80
C ILE A 135 13.51 12.48 6.59
N ILE A 136 13.94 11.21 6.71
CA ILE A 136 13.80 10.20 5.65
C ILE A 136 12.32 10.04 5.28
N GLY A 137 11.43 9.96 6.26
CA GLY A 137 9.99 9.89 6.01
C GLY A 137 9.47 11.12 5.25
N GLY A 138 9.91 12.32 5.61
CA GLY A 138 9.60 13.53 4.86
C GLY A 138 10.09 13.47 3.41
N CYS A 139 11.33 13.02 3.19
CA CYS A 139 11.87 12.82 1.84
C CYS A 139 11.05 11.80 1.03
N VAL A 140 10.66 10.68 1.64
CA VAL A 140 9.80 9.67 0.99
C VAL A 140 8.47 10.28 0.56
N TRP A 141 7.82 11.07 1.42
CA TRP A 141 6.59 11.77 1.07
C TRP A 141 6.79 12.75 -0.08
N THR A 142 7.87 13.55 -0.06
CA THR A 142 8.19 14.46 -1.15
C THR A 142 8.39 13.71 -2.47
N VAL A 143 9.16 12.62 -2.47
CA VAL A 143 9.38 11.81 -3.68
C VAL A 143 8.09 11.18 -4.16
N ALA A 144 7.25 10.64 -3.26
CA ALA A 144 5.95 10.09 -3.62
C ALA A 144 5.02 11.15 -4.24
N LEU A 145 5.00 12.36 -3.70
CA LEU A 145 4.23 13.48 -4.26
C LEU A 145 4.74 13.88 -5.65
N VAL A 146 6.06 13.99 -5.82
CA VAL A 146 6.69 14.30 -7.11
C VAL A 146 6.36 13.23 -8.15
N CYS A 147 6.47 11.95 -7.79
CA CYS A 147 6.07 10.86 -8.66
C CYS A 147 4.56 10.84 -8.96
N SER A 148 3.75 11.42 -8.09
CA SER A 148 2.30 11.50 -8.27
C SER A 148 1.84 12.71 -9.09
N LEU A 149 2.73 13.64 -9.45
CA LEU A 149 2.39 14.88 -10.16
C LEU A 149 1.60 14.66 -11.45
N PRO A 150 1.93 13.69 -12.33
CA PRO A 150 1.13 13.46 -13.54
C PRO A 150 -0.34 13.20 -13.21
N TYR A 151 -0.63 12.46 -12.14
CA TYR A 151 -2.01 12.15 -11.74
C TYR A 151 -2.72 13.34 -11.12
N ILE A 152 -2.01 14.18 -10.36
CA ILE A 152 -2.55 15.42 -9.79
C ILE A 152 -2.97 16.38 -10.92
N VAL A 153 -2.14 16.48 -11.96
CA VAL A 153 -2.35 17.39 -13.08
C VAL A 153 -3.40 16.84 -14.06
N PHE A 154 -3.29 15.58 -14.48
CA PHE A 154 -4.09 15.01 -15.56
C PHE A 154 -5.37 14.29 -15.11
N ALA A 155 -5.60 14.04 -13.81
CA ALA A 155 -6.90 13.57 -13.34
C ALA A 155 -7.98 14.61 -13.64
N GLU A 156 -9.07 14.20 -14.27
CA GLU A 156 -10.10 15.10 -14.76
C GLU A 156 -11.47 14.40 -14.80
N THR A 157 -12.54 15.19 -14.68
CA THR A 157 -13.89 14.71 -15.01
C THR A 157 -14.13 14.91 -16.50
N ASP A 158 -14.40 13.83 -17.22
CA ASP A 158 -14.71 13.84 -18.66
C ASP A 158 -16.07 13.20 -18.94
N TYR A 159 -16.57 13.30 -20.17
CA TYR A 159 -17.88 12.78 -20.55
C TYR A 159 -17.77 11.63 -21.56
N LEU A 160 -18.16 10.43 -21.14
CA LEU A 160 -18.27 9.26 -22.01
C LEU A 160 -19.73 9.00 -22.33
N GLY A 161 -20.13 9.20 -23.60
CA GLY A 161 -21.53 9.02 -24.02
C GLY A 161 -22.51 9.94 -23.28
N GLY A 162 -22.08 11.15 -22.90
CA GLY A 162 -22.87 12.12 -22.13
C GLY A 162 -22.89 11.88 -20.62
N VAL A 163 -22.26 10.80 -20.13
CA VAL A 163 -22.17 10.49 -18.70
C VAL A 163 -20.83 11.00 -18.14
N PRO A 164 -20.82 11.82 -17.07
CA PRO A 164 -19.58 12.26 -16.45
C PRO A 164 -18.88 11.07 -15.77
N VAL A 165 -17.58 10.94 -16.02
CA VAL A 165 -16.68 9.93 -15.45
C VAL A 165 -15.41 10.59 -14.93
N CYS A 166 -14.83 10.05 -13.86
CA CYS A 166 -13.50 10.46 -13.42
C CYS A 166 -12.45 9.64 -14.17
N MET A 167 -11.52 10.25 -14.89
CA MET A 167 -10.47 9.56 -15.64
C MET A 167 -9.18 10.39 -15.74
N PHE A 168 -8.15 9.85 -16.40
CA PHE A 168 -6.95 10.63 -16.74
C PHE A 168 -7.11 11.18 -18.16
N LYS A 169 -7.00 12.51 -18.30
CA LYS A 169 -7.09 13.21 -19.56
C LYS A 169 -5.69 13.58 -20.04
N TRP A 170 -5.12 12.72 -20.88
CA TRP A 170 -3.81 12.96 -21.48
C TRP A 170 -3.89 14.02 -22.59
N PRO A 171 -2.77 14.66 -22.96
CA PRO A 171 -2.73 15.66 -24.04
C PRO A 171 -3.37 15.16 -25.35
N ALA A 172 -4.19 16.01 -25.97
CA ALA A 172 -5.16 15.61 -26.99
C ALA A 172 -4.58 15.59 -28.42
N ASN A 173 -4.15 14.42 -28.86
CA ASN A 173 -4.17 13.94 -30.24
C ASN A 173 -4.08 12.40 -30.21
N VAL A 174 -4.86 11.71 -31.04
CA VAL A 174 -5.12 10.24 -30.93
C VAL A 174 -3.83 9.43 -30.82
N GLN A 175 -2.84 9.71 -31.68
CA GLN A 175 -1.53 9.04 -31.64
C GLN A 175 -0.77 9.27 -30.34
N ASN A 176 -0.90 10.46 -29.74
CA ASN A 176 -0.22 10.77 -28.48
C ASN A 176 -0.98 10.20 -27.28
N GLU A 177 -2.30 10.06 -27.32
CA GLU A 177 -3.04 9.56 -26.16
C GLU A 177 -2.64 8.12 -25.81
N ASP A 178 -2.58 7.24 -26.79
CA ASP A 178 -2.13 5.86 -26.59
C ASP A 178 -0.65 5.81 -26.18
N TRP A 179 0.19 6.67 -26.76
CA TRP A 179 1.57 6.83 -26.35
C TRP A 179 1.69 7.26 -24.87
N TRP A 180 0.92 8.26 -24.43
CA TRP A 180 0.91 8.73 -23.05
C TRP A 180 0.43 7.66 -22.07
N ARG A 181 -0.59 6.88 -22.45
CA ARG A 181 -1.08 5.74 -21.66
C ARG A 181 0.00 4.66 -21.52
N GLY A 182 0.69 4.32 -22.61
CA GLY A 182 1.80 3.36 -22.60
C GLY A 182 3.00 3.86 -21.80
N ALA A 183 3.42 5.11 -22.02
CA ALA A 183 4.49 5.76 -21.26
C ALA A 183 4.16 5.79 -19.77
N ASN A 184 2.92 6.11 -19.41
CA ASN A 184 2.45 6.08 -18.02
C ASN A 184 2.47 4.66 -17.42
N ALA A 185 2.07 3.64 -18.19
CA ALA A 185 2.14 2.25 -17.76
C ALA A 185 3.59 1.80 -17.47
N VAL A 186 4.53 2.15 -18.35
CA VAL A 186 5.96 1.88 -18.16
C VAL A 186 6.50 2.67 -16.97
N TYR A 187 6.15 3.95 -16.85
CA TYR A 187 6.53 4.83 -15.74
C TYR A 187 6.11 4.26 -14.38
N LEU A 188 4.83 3.90 -14.22
CA LEU A 188 4.31 3.29 -12.99
C LEU A 188 5.02 1.97 -12.70
N THR A 189 5.14 1.11 -13.70
CA THR A 189 5.74 -0.22 -13.53
C THR A 189 7.23 -0.12 -13.15
N ALA A 190 7.95 0.85 -13.70
CA ALA A 190 9.35 1.09 -13.33
C ALA A 190 9.48 1.64 -11.90
N LEU A 191 8.79 2.74 -11.59
CA LEU A 191 8.98 3.47 -10.34
C LEU A 191 8.25 2.85 -9.14
N ALA A 192 7.03 2.36 -9.34
CA ALA A 192 6.22 1.80 -8.27
C ALA A 192 6.43 0.30 -8.06
N PHE A 193 7.16 -0.40 -8.95
CA PHE A 193 7.35 -1.85 -8.85
C PHE A 193 8.80 -2.29 -9.02
N PHE A 194 9.39 -2.16 -10.21
CA PHE A 194 10.71 -2.74 -10.49
C PHE A 194 11.86 -2.12 -9.70
N ILE A 195 11.97 -0.78 -9.65
CA ILE A 195 13.04 -0.13 -8.89
C ILE A 195 13.01 -0.50 -7.40
N PRO A 196 11.86 -0.40 -6.71
CA PRO A 196 11.73 -0.91 -5.34
C PRO A 196 12.13 -2.37 -5.19
N LEU A 197 11.69 -3.25 -6.10
CA LEU A 197 11.98 -4.67 -6.04
C LEU A 197 13.47 -4.97 -6.21
N CYS A 198 14.15 -4.27 -7.12
CA CYS A 198 15.59 -4.36 -7.34
C CYS A 198 16.41 -3.92 -6.11
N ILE A 199 15.85 -3.08 -5.24
CA ILE A 199 16.49 -2.69 -3.97
C ILE A 199 16.14 -3.72 -2.87
N MET A 200 14.88 -4.13 -2.77
CA MET A 200 14.40 -5.01 -1.71
C MET A 200 14.96 -6.44 -1.83
N VAL A 201 14.96 -7.03 -3.04
CA VAL A 201 15.35 -8.43 -3.25
C VAL A 201 16.79 -8.70 -2.81
N PRO A 202 17.82 -7.95 -3.24
CA PRO A 202 19.19 -8.16 -2.79
C PRO A 202 19.34 -8.01 -1.28
N ASN A 203 18.69 -7.00 -0.68
CA ASN A 203 18.70 -6.80 0.77
C ASN A 203 18.20 -8.05 1.51
N TYR A 204 17.10 -8.66 1.07
CA TYR A 204 16.56 -9.86 1.71
C TYR A 204 17.38 -11.11 1.43
N VAL A 205 17.97 -11.25 0.24
CA VAL A 205 18.88 -12.36 -0.05
C VAL A 205 20.09 -12.31 0.89
N LEU A 206 20.68 -11.12 1.07
CA LEU A 206 21.83 -10.93 1.97
C LEU A 206 21.46 -11.16 3.43
N ILE A 207 20.28 -10.67 3.86
CA ILE A 207 19.78 -10.95 5.20
C ILE A 207 19.59 -12.46 5.39
N TYR A 208 18.90 -13.14 4.47
CA TYR A 208 18.63 -14.57 4.56
C TYR A 208 19.91 -15.38 4.68
N ARG A 209 20.90 -15.11 3.82
CA ARG A 209 22.23 -15.74 3.89
C ARG A 209 22.92 -15.49 5.23
N ARG A 210 22.84 -14.27 5.76
CA ARG A 210 23.41 -13.94 7.07
C ARG A 210 22.74 -14.72 8.19
N LEU A 211 21.43 -14.86 8.15
CA LEU A 211 20.66 -15.58 9.16
C LEU A 211 20.94 -17.08 9.16
N GLN A 212 21.17 -17.69 8.00
CA GLN A 212 21.60 -19.10 7.90
C GLN A 212 22.99 -19.34 8.52
N ASN A 213 23.91 -18.38 8.39
CA ASN A 213 25.27 -18.51 8.91
C ASN A 213 25.39 -18.23 10.43
N THR A 214 24.29 -18.24 11.18
CA THR A 214 24.26 -17.88 12.61
C THR A 214 24.01 -19.06 13.56
N ASP A 215 24.16 -20.30 13.11
CA ASP A 215 23.90 -21.49 13.93
C ASP A 215 24.87 -21.67 15.11
N VAL A 216 26.00 -20.95 15.14
CA VAL A 216 26.96 -20.94 16.26
C VAL A 216 26.81 -19.66 17.11
N VAL A 217 25.69 -19.54 17.83
CA VAL A 217 25.43 -18.37 18.71
C VAL A 217 25.31 -18.79 20.19
N PRO A 218 26.07 -18.15 21.10
CA PRO A 218 26.00 -18.39 22.54
C PRO A 218 24.58 -18.26 23.09
N PRO A 219 24.21 -19.03 24.13
CA PRO A 219 22.85 -19.09 24.68
C PRO A 219 22.23 -17.72 24.98
N GLU A 220 23.03 -16.80 25.52
CA GLU A 220 22.64 -15.43 25.91
C GLU A 220 22.18 -14.58 24.71
N SER A 221 22.81 -14.77 23.55
CA SER A 221 22.50 -14.03 22.32
C SER A 221 21.37 -14.64 21.50
N ARG A 222 20.94 -15.88 21.80
CA ARG A 222 19.87 -16.59 21.06
C ARG A 222 18.53 -15.86 21.12
N ARG A 223 18.21 -15.18 22.23
CA ARG A 223 16.94 -14.43 22.36
C ARG A 223 16.89 -13.22 21.44
N ALA A 224 17.99 -12.46 21.37
CA ALA A 224 18.12 -11.32 20.46
C ALA A 224 18.10 -11.77 18.99
N LEU A 225 18.78 -12.87 18.67
CA LEU A 225 18.77 -13.46 17.32
C LEU A 225 17.37 -13.90 16.88
N ARG A 226 16.63 -14.61 17.74
CA ARG A 226 15.23 -15.01 17.46
C ARG A 226 14.32 -13.81 17.17
N SER A 227 14.48 -12.71 17.92
CA SER A 227 13.77 -11.47 17.65
C SER A 227 14.09 -10.89 16.26
N ARG A 228 15.38 -10.87 15.88
CA ARG A 228 15.82 -10.42 14.54
C ARG A 228 15.28 -11.30 13.41
N HIS A 229 15.32 -12.63 13.56
CA HIS A 229 14.76 -13.56 12.57
C HIS A 229 13.27 -13.33 12.37
N ARG A 230 12.52 -13.18 13.47
CA ARG A 230 11.08 -12.93 13.42
C ARG A 230 10.75 -11.65 12.66
N VAL A 231 11.41 -10.55 13.03
CA VAL A 231 11.17 -9.25 12.40
C VAL A 231 11.56 -9.29 10.92
N THR A 232 12.65 -9.97 10.57
CA THR A 232 13.03 -10.21 9.17
C THR A 232 11.95 -10.97 8.41
N ARG A 233 11.47 -12.09 8.98
CA ARG A 233 10.42 -12.90 8.38
C ARG A 233 9.16 -12.07 8.14
N MET A 234 8.80 -11.18 9.06
CA MET A 234 7.69 -10.25 8.86
C MET A 234 7.91 -9.39 7.62
N VAL A 235 9.08 -8.77 7.46
CA VAL A 235 9.27 -7.85 6.33
C VAL A 235 9.36 -8.61 4.99
N ILE A 236 9.91 -9.83 4.97
CA ILE A 236 9.84 -10.70 3.79
C ILE A 236 8.39 -11.00 3.41
N VAL A 237 7.55 -11.38 4.38
CA VAL A 237 6.12 -11.64 4.14
C VAL A 237 5.41 -10.40 3.57
N VAL A 238 5.70 -9.22 4.12
CA VAL A 238 5.13 -7.95 3.61
C VAL A 238 5.54 -7.69 2.16
N VAL A 239 6.79 -7.97 1.78
CA VAL A 239 7.26 -7.81 0.39
C VAL A 239 6.63 -8.81 -0.56
N VAL A 240 6.45 -10.06 -0.13
CA VAL A 240 5.77 -11.08 -0.94
C VAL A 240 4.31 -10.66 -1.19
N ILE A 241 3.62 -10.16 -0.17
CA ILE A 241 2.25 -9.66 -0.30
C ILE A 241 2.19 -8.47 -1.24
N PHE A 242 3.13 -7.52 -1.12
CA PHE A 242 3.25 -6.42 -2.06
C PHE A 242 3.37 -6.92 -3.52
N VAL A 243 4.25 -7.89 -3.77
CA VAL A 243 4.41 -8.46 -5.13
C VAL A 243 3.11 -9.10 -5.62
N ILE A 244 2.45 -9.90 -4.79
CA ILE A 244 1.18 -10.56 -5.14
C ILE A 244 0.08 -9.53 -5.44
N CYS A 245 0.00 -8.45 -4.65
CA CYS A 245 -1.01 -7.41 -4.82
C CYS A 245 -0.77 -6.54 -6.06
N TRP A 246 0.48 -6.16 -6.33
CA TRP A 246 0.78 -5.14 -7.36
C TRP A 246 1.17 -5.72 -8.72
N LEU A 247 1.87 -6.86 -8.75
CA LEU A 247 2.34 -7.45 -10.01
C LEU A 247 1.21 -7.67 -11.04
N PRO A 248 0.03 -8.21 -10.66
CA PRO A 248 -1.04 -8.45 -11.63
C PRO A 248 -1.51 -7.16 -12.31
N LEU A 249 -1.64 -6.06 -11.54
CA LEU A 249 -2.06 -4.77 -12.07
C LEU A 249 -1.00 -4.16 -12.99
N HIS A 250 0.28 -4.24 -12.65
CA HIS A 250 1.36 -3.75 -13.51
C HIS A 250 1.46 -4.55 -14.81
N VAL A 251 1.37 -5.88 -14.75
CA VAL A 251 1.32 -6.74 -15.95
C VAL A 251 0.11 -6.39 -16.81
N GLY A 252 -1.07 -6.21 -16.20
CA GLY A 252 -2.29 -5.79 -16.90
C GLY A 252 -2.16 -4.43 -17.58
N ASN A 253 -1.52 -3.45 -16.94
CA ASN A 253 -1.23 -2.14 -17.52
C ASN A 253 -0.34 -2.25 -18.76
N ILE A 254 0.72 -3.07 -18.70
CA ILE A 254 1.63 -3.28 -19.84
C ILE A 254 0.91 -4.00 -21.00
N ILE A 255 0.18 -5.07 -20.71
CA ILE A 255 -0.62 -5.80 -21.72
C ILE A 255 -1.61 -4.86 -22.41
N ARG A 256 -2.31 -4.03 -21.64
CA ARG A 256 -3.35 -3.14 -22.16
C ARG A 256 -2.80 -1.94 -22.92
N PHE A 257 -1.84 -1.22 -22.34
CA PHE A 257 -1.44 0.10 -22.82
C PHE A 257 -0.14 0.12 -23.61
N VAL A 258 0.69 -0.93 -23.54
CA VAL A 258 1.93 -1.04 -24.35
C VAL A 258 1.72 -1.98 -25.52
N PHE A 259 1.13 -3.16 -25.27
CA PHE A 259 0.90 -4.15 -26.33
C PHE A 259 -0.46 -4.00 -27.04
N GLY A 260 -1.34 -3.12 -26.54
CA GLY A 260 -2.64 -2.84 -27.16
C GLY A 260 -3.66 -3.98 -27.05
N PHE A 261 -3.42 -4.98 -26.20
CA PHE A 261 -4.37 -6.07 -26.00
C PHE A 261 -5.57 -5.62 -25.18
N LYS A 262 -6.78 -6.02 -25.61
CA LYS A 262 -8.00 -5.72 -24.87
C LYS A 262 -8.05 -6.57 -23.60
N VAL A 263 -8.02 -5.90 -22.45
CA VAL A 263 -8.30 -6.53 -21.15
C VAL A 263 -9.78 -6.32 -20.82
N ASN A 264 -10.49 -7.42 -20.57
CA ASN A 264 -11.90 -7.41 -20.17
C ASN A 264 -12.10 -6.54 -18.92
N ALA A 265 -13.20 -5.78 -18.87
CA ALA A 265 -13.46 -4.81 -17.80
C ALA A 265 -13.58 -5.46 -16.41
N THR A 266 -14.16 -6.67 -16.33
CA THR A 266 -14.24 -7.46 -15.09
C THR A 266 -12.87 -7.92 -14.63
N VAL A 267 -12.04 -8.40 -15.56
CA VAL A 267 -10.63 -8.74 -15.23
C VAL A 267 -9.89 -7.51 -14.74
N TRP A 268 -10.03 -6.38 -15.42
CA TRP A 268 -9.42 -5.11 -15.03
C TRP A 268 -9.85 -4.68 -13.62
N TYR A 269 -11.13 -4.82 -13.30
CA TYR A 269 -11.67 -4.55 -11.96
C TYR A 269 -10.96 -5.40 -10.90
N PHE A 270 -10.89 -6.73 -11.09
CA PHE A 270 -10.24 -7.61 -10.11
C PHE A 270 -8.73 -7.37 -10.00
N LEU A 271 -8.04 -6.96 -11.08
CA LEU A 271 -6.63 -6.55 -10.99
C LEU A 271 -6.45 -5.34 -10.09
N ASN A 272 -7.36 -4.36 -10.14
CA ASN A 272 -7.33 -3.21 -9.24
C ASN A 272 -7.66 -3.64 -7.80
N VAL A 273 -8.68 -4.48 -7.59
CA VAL A 273 -9.01 -5.00 -6.25
C VAL A 273 -7.82 -5.70 -5.59
N ILE A 274 -7.08 -6.53 -6.33
CA ILE A 274 -5.91 -7.23 -5.80
C ILE A 274 -4.82 -6.22 -5.35
N ALA A 275 -4.64 -5.12 -6.07
CA ALA A 275 -3.75 -4.04 -5.67
C ALA A 275 -4.28 -3.27 -4.45
N ASP A 276 -5.58 -2.95 -4.44
CA ASP A 276 -6.26 -2.21 -3.37
C ASP A 276 -6.17 -2.93 -2.02
N VAL A 277 -6.24 -4.28 -2.03
CA VAL A 277 -6.08 -5.13 -0.83
C VAL A 277 -4.74 -4.91 -0.11
N ASN A 278 -3.70 -4.43 -0.80
CA ASN A 278 -2.42 -4.10 -0.17
C ASN A 278 -2.56 -3.07 0.96
N SER A 279 -3.53 -2.14 0.87
CA SER A 279 -3.73 -1.10 1.88
C SER A 279 -4.36 -1.63 3.18
N CYS A 280 -5.07 -2.75 3.14
CA CYS A 280 -5.79 -3.30 4.29
C CYS A 280 -5.15 -4.57 4.89
N VAL A 281 -4.20 -5.21 4.21
CA VAL A 281 -3.50 -6.41 4.72
C VAL A 281 -2.42 -6.06 5.76
N ASN A 282 -1.80 -4.89 5.66
CA ASN A 282 -0.71 -4.43 6.53
C ASN A 282 -1.04 -4.56 8.04
N PRO A 283 -2.19 -4.07 8.54
CA PRO A 283 -2.62 -4.26 9.93
C PRO A 283 -2.61 -5.70 10.44
N PHE A 284 -3.07 -6.66 9.64
CA PHE A 284 -3.09 -8.06 10.02
C PHE A 284 -1.68 -8.63 10.16
N LEU A 285 -0.75 -8.22 9.28
CA LEU A 285 0.65 -8.63 9.38
C LEU A 285 1.29 -8.12 10.67
N TYR A 286 1.04 -6.86 11.04
CA TYR A 286 1.58 -6.30 12.29
C TYR A 286 0.91 -6.90 13.54
N ALA A 287 -0.40 -7.15 13.50
CA ALA A 287 -1.16 -7.76 14.61
C ALA A 287 -0.83 -9.24 14.84
N LEU A 288 -0.70 -10.04 13.78
CA LEU A 288 -0.43 -11.48 13.86
C LEU A 288 1.05 -11.75 14.12
N LEU A 289 1.94 -10.98 13.51
CA LEU A 289 3.36 -11.29 13.53
C LEU A 289 4.17 -10.39 14.47
N GLY A 290 3.67 -9.24 14.91
CA GLY A 290 4.35 -8.34 15.85
C GLY A 290 4.07 -8.65 17.32
N GLN A 291 5.07 -9.15 18.06
CA GLN A 291 4.91 -9.53 19.47
C GLN A 291 4.60 -8.32 20.38
N ASN A 292 5.36 -7.23 20.21
CA ASN A 292 5.16 -5.97 20.94
C ASN A 292 3.85 -5.30 20.54
N PHE A 293 3.50 -5.34 19.25
CA PHE A 293 2.24 -4.79 18.77
C PHE A 293 1.04 -5.55 19.33
N ARG A 294 1.08 -6.89 19.35
CA ARG A 294 0.04 -7.74 19.96
C ARG A 294 -0.08 -7.50 21.47
N ALA A 295 1.03 -7.36 22.18
CA ALA A 295 1.01 -7.06 23.62
C ALA A 295 0.36 -5.71 23.90
N THR A 296 0.76 -4.67 23.18
CA THR A 296 0.18 -3.32 23.33
C THR A 296 -1.28 -3.29 22.89
N LEU A 297 -1.63 -3.97 21.80
CA LEU A 297 -3.01 -4.08 21.32
C LEU A 297 -3.91 -4.78 22.34
N LYS A 298 -3.44 -5.87 22.97
CA LYS A 298 -4.16 -6.50 24.08
C LYS A 298 -4.35 -5.54 25.25
N ARG A 299 -3.33 -4.76 25.61
CA ARG A 299 -3.48 -3.71 26.66
C ARG A 299 -4.50 -2.65 26.28
N THR A 300 -4.57 -2.27 25.00
CA THR A 300 -5.54 -1.29 24.51
C THR A 300 -6.97 -1.84 24.49
N LEU A 301 -7.15 -3.09 24.04
CA LEU A 301 -8.49 -3.70 23.88
C LEU A 301 -9.05 -4.28 25.18
N CYS A 302 -8.22 -4.83 26.07
CA CYS A 302 -8.70 -5.47 27.29
C CYS A 302 -8.92 -4.50 28.46
N GLY A 303 -8.60 -3.21 28.31
CA GLY A 303 -8.63 -2.25 29.40
C GLY A 303 -7.62 -2.58 30.51
N SER A 304 -7.31 -1.60 31.35
CA SER A 304 -6.38 -1.72 32.48
C SER A 304 -6.78 -2.77 33.54
N SER A 305 -7.94 -3.40 33.42
CA SER A 305 -8.55 -4.29 34.42
C SER A 305 -8.14 -5.76 34.32
N CYS A 306 -7.55 -6.20 33.18
CA CYS A 306 -7.18 -7.60 32.95
C CYS A 306 -5.69 -7.81 32.59
N CYS A 307 -4.84 -6.81 32.80
CA CYS A 307 -3.42 -6.94 32.47
C CYS A 307 -2.62 -7.35 33.72
N PRO A 308 -2.00 -8.55 33.77
CA PRO A 308 -1.20 -8.97 34.91
C PRO A 308 -0.01 -8.01 35.15
N ASP A 309 0.30 -7.76 36.42
CA ASP A 309 1.23 -6.72 36.90
C ASP A 309 2.67 -6.81 36.35
N SER A 310 3.05 -7.94 35.74
CA SER A 310 4.38 -8.16 35.14
C SER A 310 4.69 -7.29 33.91
N PHE A 311 3.75 -6.45 33.47
CA PHE A 311 3.85 -5.64 32.26
C PHE A 311 3.80 -4.12 32.50
N ARG A 312 3.83 -3.69 33.77
CA ARG A 312 3.72 -2.28 34.20
C ARG A 312 5.05 -1.52 34.34
N GLN A 313 6.18 -2.09 33.90
CA GLN A 313 7.48 -1.40 33.84
C GLN A 313 7.84 -1.01 32.41
#